data_AF-A0A2D9Z3B8-F1
#
_entry.id   AF-A0A2D9Z3B8-F1
#
_cell.length_a   1.000
_cell.length_b   1.000
_cell.length_c   1.000
_cell.angle_alpha   90.00
_cell.angle_beta   90.00
_cell.angle_gamma   90.00
#
_symmetry.space_group_name_H-M   'P 1'
#
loop_
_entity.id
_entity.type
_entity.pdbx_description
1 polymer ?
#
loop_
_entity_poly.entity_id
_entity_poly.type
_entity_poly.pdbx_seq_one_letter_code
_entity_poly.pdbx_strand_id
1 'polypeptide(L)'
;MREFTRLSVCWLLLAPLVTTTLVADDLVDEYSAATWKSKDGNVLNYRHRAPSDVKADKKYPLLLFLHGAGGRGDDNQGELTDAGAIKAFEAAGITSRFESYILAGQVPHDELWVDVPWSTKSHKMPPISNSMKSLFELLDAFVAKSSNQIDLNRIYVMGLSMGGYGVWDAIQRRPNYFAAAIPICGGADNTLAASIAHLPIWTWHGDQDTAITVERSRSIVKALGNAGGNPKYSEIKGRGHDSWKDAFASQELWQWVYSQNRRASGVRFDPVKMDLEGWTVHVDPSLLGGQHAELGKDAIKMLANHLQRIKIFVPEKQLKTLQTLEIWLERHHPTLGAMQYHPGAGWLRDNGHDPRLHKKVHLPRAASLLSRQQILKHPAVILHELAHSYHDQILGFDHHEIKKAYDRAMASGKYQKVLLYTGATVKHYGTTNEKEFFAEATEAYFYRNDFFPFVAAELEIYDPFTFSVLEEVWGKLR
;
A
#
# COMPACT_ATOMS: atom_id res chain seq x y z
N MET A 1 -43.61 -74.78 -34.82
CA MET A 1 -43.71 -73.82 -35.94
C MET A 1 -42.96 -72.56 -35.56
N ARG A 2 -42.18 -72.03 -36.50
CA ARG A 2 -41.02 -71.13 -36.32
C ARG A 2 -41.29 -69.89 -35.45
N GLU A 3 -40.43 -69.68 -34.44
CA GLU A 3 -40.24 -68.38 -33.79
C GLU A 3 -39.37 -67.50 -34.70
N PHE A 4 -39.86 -66.31 -35.03
CA PHE A 4 -39.09 -65.26 -35.71
C PHE A 4 -38.77 -64.15 -34.71
N THR A 5 -37.49 -64.00 -34.43
CA THR A 5 -36.88 -62.94 -33.64
C THR A 5 -36.98 -61.61 -34.41
N ARG A 6 -37.59 -60.58 -33.81
CA ARG A 6 -37.59 -59.21 -34.33
C ARG A 6 -36.24 -58.55 -34.02
N LEU A 7 -35.44 -58.25 -35.05
CA LEU A 7 -34.36 -57.27 -34.95
C LEU A 7 -34.96 -55.86 -35.08
N SER A 8 -34.85 -55.06 -34.02
CA SER A 8 -35.10 -53.61 -34.06
C SER A 8 -33.82 -52.90 -34.50
N VAL A 9 -33.83 -52.34 -35.72
CA VAL A 9 -32.78 -51.43 -36.20
C VAL A 9 -33.00 -50.06 -35.57
N CYS A 10 -32.17 -49.67 -34.60
CA CYS A 10 -32.11 -48.30 -34.10
C CYS A 10 -31.35 -47.42 -35.10
N TRP A 11 -32.05 -46.50 -35.74
CA TRP A 11 -31.42 -45.38 -36.44
C TRP A 11 -30.94 -44.36 -35.40
N LEU A 12 -29.64 -44.33 -35.15
CA LEU A 12 -28.98 -43.24 -34.43
C LEU A 12 -28.99 -42.00 -35.33
N LEU A 13 -29.92 -41.09 -35.09
CA LEU A 13 -29.87 -39.72 -35.61
C LEU A 13 -28.73 -38.98 -34.89
N LEU A 14 -27.58 -38.83 -35.56
CA LEU A 14 -26.58 -37.83 -35.17
C LEU A 14 -27.18 -36.44 -35.44
N ALA A 15 -27.62 -35.75 -34.39
CA ALA A 15 -27.89 -34.32 -34.46
C ALA A 15 -26.54 -33.58 -34.53
N PRO A 16 -26.33 -32.65 -35.48
CA PRO A 16 -25.13 -31.82 -35.50
C PRO A 16 -25.17 -30.90 -34.28
N LEU A 17 -24.13 -30.95 -33.45
CA LEU A 17 -23.91 -30.03 -32.35
C LEU A 17 -23.57 -28.66 -32.96
N VAL A 18 -24.58 -27.79 -33.11
CA VAL A 18 -24.36 -26.39 -33.51
C VAL A 18 -23.77 -25.67 -32.30
N THR A 19 -22.44 -25.53 -32.26
CA THR A 19 -21.80 -24.58 -31.35
C THR A 19 -22.07 -23.19 -31.89
N THR A 20 -23.03 -22.46 -31.31
CA THR A 20 -23.22 -21.03 -31.58
C THR A 20 -21.98 -20.29 -31.08
N THR A 21 -21.10 -19.91 -32.00
CA THR A 21 -20.05 -18.94 -31.72
C THR A 21 -20.72 -17.60 -31.47
N LEU A 22 -20.80 -17.17 -30.19
CA LEU A 22 -21.26 -15.83 -29.83
C LEU A 22 -20.42 -14.81 -30.61
N VAL A 23 -21.08 -14.02 -31.45
CA VAL A 23 -20.44 -12.91 -32.17
C VAL A 23 -20.29 -11.74 -31.20
N ALA A 24 -19.35 -10.83 -31.44
CA ALA A 24 -19.13 -9.69 -30.54
C ALA A 24 -20.41 -8.87 -30.34
N ASP A 25 -21.19 -8.70 -31.40
CA ASP A 25 -22.45 -7.93 -31.40
C ASP A 25 -23.48 -8.51 -30.42
N ASP A 26 -23.63 -9.85 -30.38
CA ASP A 26 -24.55 -10.52 -29.44
C ASP A 26 -24.19 -10.23 -27.98
N LEU A 27 -22.89 -10.11 -27.68
CA LEU A 27 -22.42 -9.84 -26.33
C LEU A 27 -22.61 -8.38 -25.93
N VAL A 28 -22.55 -7.42 -26.86
CA VAL A 28 -22.72 -6.00 -26.49
C VAL A 28 -24.15 -5.70 -26.08
N ASP A 29 -25.13 -6.42 -26.63
CA ASP A 29 -26.53 -6.30 -26.24
C ASP A 29 -26.79 -6.73 -24.78
N GLU A 30 -25.88 -7.50 -24.18
CA GLU A 30 -25.92 -7.81 -22.75
C GLU A 30 -25.45 -6.64 -21.86
N TYR A 31 -24.90 -5.58 -22.44
CA TYR A 31 -24.48 -4.36 -21.75
C TYR A 31 -25.49 -3.23 -21.97
N SER A 32 -25.91 -2.60 -20.87
CA SER A 32 -26.78 -1.44 -20.92
C SER A 32 -26.06 -0.24 -21.54
N ALA A 33 -26.63 0.29 -22.63
CA ALA A 33 -26.21 1.52 -23.29
C ALA A 33 -26.71 2.75 -22.51
N ALA A 34 -25.83 3.71 -22.26
CA ALA A 34 -26.20 5.00 -21.71
C ALA A 34 -25.24 6.11 -22.15
N THR A 35 -25.59 7.34 -21.80
CA THR A 35 -24.79 8.53 -22.08
C THR A 35 -24.69 9.37 -20.81
N TRP A 36 -23.48 9.80 -20.48
CA TRP A 36 -23.21 10.72 -19.39
C TRP A 36 -23.03 12.14 -19.93
N LYS A 37 -23.73 13.09 -19.32
CA LYS A 37 -23.51 14.52 -19.58
C LYS A 37 -22.73 15.11 -18.40
N SER A 38 -21.50 15.53 -18.65
CA SER A 38 -20.65 16.12 -17.64
C SER A 38 -21.17 17.49 -17.19
N LYS A 39 -20.68 17.97 -16.05
CA LYS A 39 -21.04 19.30 -15.53
C LYS A 39 -20.67 20.44 -16.48
N ASP A 40 -19.63 20.23 -17.30
CA ASP A 40 -19.16 21.21 -18.29
C ASP A 40 -19.87 21.05 -19.65
N GLY A 41 -20.81 20.12 -19.77
CA GLY A 41 -21.59 19.88 -20.99
C GLY A 41 -21.00 18.88 -21.97
N ASN A 42 -19.84 18.26 -21.66
CA ASN A 42 -19.29 17.17 -22.46
C ASN A 42 -20.20 15.94 -22.39
N VAL A 43 -20.20 15.14 -23.46
CA VAL A 43 -21.02 13.94 -23.58
C VAL A 43 -20.10 12.74 -23.70
N LEU A 44 -20.30 11.73 -22.86
CA LEU A 44 -19.55 10.47 -22.88
C LEU A 44 -20.53 9.31 -23.03
N ASN A 45 -20.45 8.60 -24.15
CA ASN A 45 -21.14 7.33 -24.31
C ASN A 45 -20.51 6.29 -23.39
N TYR A 46 -21.33 5.43 -22.79
CA TYR A 46 -20.81 4.35 -21.96
C TYR A 46 -21.72 3.13 -21.94
N ARG A 47 -21.09 2.00 -21.66
CA ARG A 47 -21.73 0.72 -21.42
C ARG A 47 -21.45 0.25 -20.00
N HIS A 48 -22.43 -0.43 -19.43
CA HIS A 48 -22.21 -1.16 -18.19
C HIS A 48 -22.96 -2.48 -18.16
N ARG A 49 -22.42 -3.46 -17.42
CA ARG A 49 -23.09 -4.74 -17.16
C ARG A 49 -22.99 -5.07 -15.69
N ALA A 50 -24.11 -5.51 -15.12
CA ALA A 50 -24.20 -5.93 -13.75
C ALA A 50 -23.72 -7.39 -13.56
N PRO A 51 -23.40 -7.80 -12.32
CA PRO A 51 -23.29 -9.22 -11.98
C PRO A 51 -24.53 -10.01 -12.43
N SER A 52 -24.36 -11.27 -12.80
CA SER A 52 -25.46 -12.09 -13.34
C SER A 52 -26.60 -12.30 -12.33
N ASP A 53 -26.32 -12.22 -11.03
CA ASP A 53 -27.30 -12.38 -9.94
C ASP A 53 -27.08 -11.31 -8.86
N VAL A 54 -27.78 -10.17 -8.99
CA VAL A 54 -27.72 -9.08 -8.02
C VAL A 54 -28.75 -9.30 -6.92
N LYS A 55 -28.26 -9.72 -5.75
CA LYS A 55 -29.01 -9.83 -4.49
C LYS A 55 -29.03 -8.53 -3.71
N ALA A 56 -30.12 -8.30 -2.98
CA ALA A 56 -30.20 -7.24 -1.99
C ALA A 56 -29.17 -7.42 -0.86
N ASP A 57 -28.70 -6.32 -0.30
CA ASP A 57 -27.78 -6.24 0.84
C ASP A 57 -26.39 -6.88 0.63
N LYS A 58 -26.01 -7.16 -0.62
CA LYS A 58 -24.67 -7.61 -1.01
C LYS A 58 -23.96 -6.50 -1.79
N LYS A 59 -22.68 -6.29 -1.50
CA LYS A 59 -21.83 -5.37 -2.25
C LYS A 59 -20.97 -6.09 -3.30
N TYR A 60 -20.86 -5.51 -4.49
CA TYR A 60 -20.21 -6.13 -5.65
C TYR A 60 -18.98 -5.33 -6.10
N PRO A 61 -17.91 -6.01 -6.56
CA PRO A 61 -16.80 -5.33 -7.22
C PRO A 61 -17.22 -4.55 -8.47
N LEU A 62 -16.37 -3.64 -8.88
CA LEU A 62 -16.48 -2.90 -10.14
C LEU A 62 -15.16 -2.94 -10.90
N LEU A 63 -15.19 -3.38 -12.16
CA LEU A 63 -14.09 -3.23 -13.10
C LEU A 63 -14.39 -2.05 -14.03
N LEU A 64 -13.62 -0.96 -13.88
CA LEU A 64 -13.59 0.16 -14.81
C LEU A 64 -12.64 -0.19 -15.96
N PHE A 65 -13.15 -0.25 -17.19
CA PHE A 65 -12.36 -0.56 -18.38
C PHE A 65 -12.14 0.66 -19.27
N LEU A 66 -10.89 0.85 -19.71
CA LEU A 66 -10.49 1.92 -20.61
C LEU A 66 -9.94 1.30 -21.90
N HIS A 67 -10.66 1.50 -23.01
CA HIS A 67 -10.31 0.97 -24.32
C HIS A 67 -9.07 1.66 -24.93
N GLY A 68 -8.47 1.01 -25.93
CA GLY A 68 -7.38 1.55 -26.73
C GLY A 68 -7.87 2.52 -27.82
N ALA A 69 -6.97 3.04 -28.64
CA ALA A 69 -7.34 4.04 -29.65
C ALA A 69 -8.35 3.55 -30.70
N GLY A 70 -8.45 2.22 -30.89
CA GLY A 70 -9.38 1.57 -31.83
C GLY A 70 -10.84 1.60 -31.37
N GLY A 71 -11.10 1.74 -30.06
CA GLY A 71 -12.47 1.82 -29.54
C GLY A 71 -13.09 3.22 -29.56
N ARG A 72 -12.36 4.23 -30.03
CA ARG A 72 -12.86 5.61 -30.08
C ARG A 72 -14.01 5.74 -31.08
N GLY A 73 -15.01 6.54 -30.72
CA GLY A 73 -16.13 6.82 -31.59
C GLY A 73 -17.36 7.34 -30.86
N ASP A 74 -18.50 7.25 -31.52
CA ASP A 74 -19.81 7.68 -31.03
C ASP A 74 -20.88 6.57 -31.13
N ASP A 75 -20.48 5.34 -31.47
CA ASP A 75 -21.37 4.19 -31.68
C ASP A 75 -21.85 3.50 -30.39
N ASN A 76 -21.21 3.79 -29.24
CA ASN A 76 -21.43 3.14 -27.94
C ASN A 76 -21.22 1.61 -28.01
N GLN A 77 -20.23 1.19 -28.79
CA GLN A 77 -19.86 -0.22 -29.05
C GLN A 77 -18.33 -0.40 -29.01
N GLY A 78 -17.59 0.56 -29.58
CA GLY A 78 -16.13 0.51 -29.72
C GLY A 78 -15.38 0.29 -28.41
N GLU A 79 -15.87 0.83 -27.30
CA GLU A 79 -15.26 0.73 -25.97
C GLU A 79 -15.23 -0.69 -25.39
N LEU A 80 -16.06 -1.61 -25.91
CA LEU A 80 -16.08 -3.01 -25.52
C LEU A 80 -15.54 -3.95 -26.61
N THR A 81 -15.70 -3.56 -27.89
CA THR A 81 -15.30 -4.40 -29.02
C THR A 81 -13.82 -4.25 -29.38
N ASP A 82 -13.19 -3.13 -29.02
CA ASP A 82 -11.76 -2.90 -29.23
C ASP A 82 -10.92 -4.03 -28.63
N ALA A 83 -9.92 -4.47 -29.39
CA ALA A 83 -8.98 -5.53 -29.00
C ALA A 83 -9.63 -6.85 -28.52
N GLY A 84 -10.93 -7.06 -28.76
CA GLY A 84 -11.66 -8.24 -28.29
C GLY A 84 -11.95 -8.25 -26.78
N ALA A 85 -11.95 -7.09 -26.12
CA ALA A 85 -12.11 -6.98 -24.67
C ALA A 85 -13.41 -7.65 -24.17
N ILE A 86 -14.53 -7.45 -24.85
CA ILE A 86 -15.82 -8.05 -24.47
C ILE A 86 -15.78 -9.58 -24.43
N LYS A 87 -15.11 -10.21 -25.40
CA LYS A 87 -14.94 -11.67 -25.45
C LYS A 87 -14.04 -12.16 -24.33
N ALA A 88 -13.00 -11.39 -24.00
CA ALA A 88 -12.13 -11.69 -22.87
C ALA A 88 -12.86 -11.61 -21.53
N PHE A 89 -13.73 -10.60 -21.34
CA PHE A 89 -14.50 -10.45 -20.11
C PHE A 89 -15.53 -11.56 -19.92
N GLU A 90 -16.21 -11.97 -21.00
CA GLU A 90 -17.12 -13.11 -20.97
C GLU A 90 -16.35 -14.41 -20.66
N ALA A 91 -15.24 -14.66 -21.36
CA ALA A 91 -14.42 -15.86 -21.14
C ALA A 91 -13.83 -15.93 -19.72
N ALA A 92 -13.49 -14.79 -19.12
CA ALA A 92 -13.02 -14.72 -17.74
C ALA A 92 -14.15 -14.92 -16.70
N GLY A 93 -15.42 -14.76 -17.11
CA GLY A 93 -16.58 -14.81 -16.24
C GLY A 93 -16.66 -13.61 -15.29
N ILE A 94 -16.37 -12.40 -15.78
CA ILE A 94 -16.33 -11.21 -14.92
C ILE A 94 -17.66 -10.98 -14.18
N THR A 95 -18.78 -11.08 -14.89
CA THR A 95 -20.13 -10.87 -14.33
C THR A 95 -20.67 -12.11 -13.62
N SER A 96 -20.26 -13.30 -14.03
CA SER A 96 -20.78 -14.59 -13.54
C SER A 96 -19.93 -15.23 -12.44
N ARG A 97 -18.62 -15.40 -12.67
CA ARG A 97 -17.67 -16.01 -11.75
C ARG A 97 -17.20 -15.05 -10.67
N PHE A 98 -16.84 -13.82 -11.06
CA PHE A 98 -16.32 -12.81 -10.13
C PHE A 98 -17.40 -11.89 -9.58
N GLU A 99 -18.64 -12.03 -10.07
CA GLU A 99 -19.80 -11.24 -9.67
C GLU A 99 -19.49 -9.73 -9.68
N SER A 100 -18.79 -9.27 -10.71
CA SER A 100 -18.32 -7.90 -10.84
C SER A 100 -19.16 -7.11 -11.83
N TYR A 101 -19.42 -5.85 -11.50
CA TYR A 101 -19.82 -4.88 -12.50
C TYR A 101 -18.68 -4.66 -13.50
N ILE A 102 -19.03 -4.33 -14.73
CA ILE A 102 -18.14 -3.73 -15.73
C ILE A 102 -18.70 -2.37 -16.11
N LEU A 103 -17.84 -1.36 -16.17
CA LEU A 103 -18.17 -0.01 -16.64
C LEU A 103 -17.11 0.42 -17.66
N ALA A 104 -17.53 0.80 -18.87
CA ALA A 104 -16.64 1.23 -19.94
C ALA A 104 -17.21 2.49 -20.60
N GLY A 105 -16.44 3.57 -20.62
CA GLY A 105 -16.77 4.79 -21.36
C GLY A 105 -16.08 4.82 -22.71
N GLN A 106 -16.73 5.40 -23.71
CA GLN A 106 -16.21 5.57 -25.06
C GLN A 106 -15.66 6.98 -25.27
N VAL A 107 -14.35 7.06 -25.53
CA VAL A 107 -13.69 8.31 -25.90
C VAL A 107 -14.13 8.73 -27.31
N PRO A 108 -14.54 9.99 -27.54
CA PRO A 108 -14.85 10.50 -28.88
C PRO A 108 -13.67 10.38 -29.86
N HIS A 109 -13.95 10.41 -31.17
CA HIS A 109 -12.94 10.23 -32.23
C HIS A 109 -11.68 11.11 -32.08
N ASP A 110 -11.87 12.38 -31.74
CA ASP A 110 -10.80 13.38 -31.69
C ASP A 110 -10.22 13.60 -30.28
N GLU A 111 -10.65 12.81 -29.30
CA GLU A 111 -10.17 12.91 -27.93
C GLU A 111 -9.28 11.72 -27.52
N LEU A 112 -8.67 11.87 -26.35
CA LEU A 112 -7.78 10.89 -25.73
C LEU A 112 -8.14 10.74 -24.25
N TRP A 113 -7.82 9.58 -23.66
CA TRP A 113 -7.80 9.48 -22.21
C TRP A 113 -6.79 10.44 -21.58
N VAL A 114 -5.62 10.60 -22.21
CA VAL A 114 -4.53 11.45 -21.74
C VAL A 114 -3.94 12.21 -22.92
N ASP A 115 -3.87 13.54 -22.81
CA ASP A 115 -3.44 14.45 -23.90
C ASP A 115 -1.92 14.49 -24.04
N VAL A 116 -1.32 13.35 -24.41
CA VAL A 116 0.12 13.18 -24.58
C VAL A 116 0.46 12.47 -25.89
N PRO A 117 1.58 12.84 -26.56
CA PRO A 117 2.04 12.10 -27.72
C PRO A 117 2.58 10.72 -27.30
N TRP A 118 2.04 9.65 -27.88
CA TRP A 118 2.40 8.27 -27.53
C TRP A 118 3.83 7.88 -27.91
N SER A 119 4.43 8.55 -28.90
CA SER A 119 5.79 8.29 -29.40
C SER A 119 6.92 8.78 -28.49
N THR A 120 6.60 9.57 -27.45
CA THR A 120 7.63 10.04 -26.50
C THR A 120 8.15 8.90 -25.61
N LYS A 121 9.30 9.07 -24.97
CA LYS A 121 9.81 8.07 -23.99
C LYS A 121 9.27 8.30 -22.58
N SER A 122 8.78 9.50 -22.30
CA SER A 122 8.27 9.93 -21.00
C SER A 122 7.35 11.14 -21.17
N HIS A 123 6.51 11.41 -20.18
CA HIS A 123 5.74 12.64 -20.10
C HIS A 123 5.61 13.10 -18.63
N LYS A 124 5.16 14.34 -18.45
CA LYS A 124 4.63 14.84 -17.19
C LYS A 124 3.12 14.84 -17.26
N MET A 125 2.45 14.59 -16.13
CA MET A 125 0.99 14.52 -16.09
C MET A 125 0.39 15.82 -16.64
N PRO A 126 -0.37 15.77 -17.76
CA PRO A 126 -0.97 16.97 -18.33
C PRO A 126 -2.18 17.44 -17.50
N PRO A 127 -2.82 18.56 -17.83
CA PRO A 127 -4.20 18.81 -17.42
C PRO A 127 -5.09 17.60 -17.72
N ILE A 128 -6.13 17.38 -16.91
CA ILE A 128 -7.07 16.28 -17.15
C ILE A 128 -7.82 16.51 -18.46
N SER A 129 -7.92 15.47 -19.30
CA SER A 129 -8.70 15.52 -20.55
C SER A 129 -10.20 15.58 -20.27
N ASN A 130 -10.98 16.05 -21.25
CA ASN A 130 -12.45 16.06 -21.18
C ASN A 130 -13.02 14.66 -20.97
N SER A 131 -12.51 13.67 -21.70
CA SER A 131 -12.91 12.27 -21.59
C SER A 131 -12.60 11.68 -20.22
N MET A 132 -11.40 11.87 -19.66
CA MET A 132 -11.06 11.34 -18.33
C MET A 132 -11.88 12.05 -17.22
N LYS A 133 -12.08 13.36 -17.33
CA LYS A 133 -12.93 14.11 -16.41
C LYS A 133 -14.37 13.59 -16.43
N SER A 134 -14.94 13.38 -17.61
CA SER A 134 -16.30 12.85 -17.76
C SER A 134 -16.41 11.42 -17.25
N LEU A 135 -15.41 10.57 -17.47
CA LEU A 135 -15.36 9.20 -16.95
C LEU A 135 -15.33 9.18 -15.41
N PHE A 136 -14.56 10.09 -14.81
CA PHE A 136 -14.50 10.26 -13.36
C PHE A 136 -15.82 10.72 -12.75
N GLU A 137 -16.50 11.68 -13.38
CA GLU A 137 -17.83 12.11 -12.96
C GLU A 137 -18.85 10.97 -13.06
N LEU A 138 -18.83 10.23 -14.18
CA LEU A 138 -19.64 9.03 -14.40
C LEU A 138 -19.37 7.97 -13.33
N LEU A 139 -18.10 7.64 -13.08
CA LEU A 139 -17.69 6.65 -12.10
C LEU A 139 -18.21 7.02 -10.71
N ASP A 140 -18.03 8.27 -10.28
CA ASP A 140 -18.51 8.73 -8.97
C ASP A 140 -20.03 8.64 -8.87
N ALA A 141 -20.77 9.02 -9.91
CA ALA A 141 -22.22 8.90 -9.95
C ALA A 141 -22.69 7.43 -9.95
N PHE A 142 -22.01 6.57 -10.71
CA PHE A 142 -22.31 5.15 -10.78
C PHE A 142 -22.08 4.45 -9.44
N VAL A 143 -21.00 4.79 -8.74
CA VAL A 143 -20.64 4.26 -7.43
C VAL A 143 -21.56 4.80 -6.32
N ALA A 144 -21.96 6.08 -6.40
CA ALA A 144 -22.85 6.70 -5.41
C ALA A 144 -24.30 6.20 -5.50
N LYS A 145 -24.71 5.65 -6.66
CA LYS A 145 -26.07 5.12 -6.85
C LYS A 145 -26.27 3.85 -6.00
N SER A 146 -27.00 3.98 -4.89
CA SER A 146 -27.20 2.90 -3.91
C SER A 146 -27.74 1.60 -4.53
N SER A 147 -28.59 1.68 -5.56
CA SER A 147 -29.11 0.51 -6.27
C SER A 147 -28.05 -0.35 -6.94
N ASN A 148 -26.86 0.20 -7.23
CA ASN A 148 -25.75 -0.54 -7.82
C ASN A 148 -24.96 -1.35 -6.77
N GLN A 149 -25.12 -1.03 -5.48
CA GLN A 149 -24.49 -1.77 -4.37
C GLN A 149 -22.98 -2.00 -4.56
N ILE A 150 -22.22 -0.97 -4.96
CA ILE A 150 -20.79 -1.14 -5.23
C ILE A 150 -19.98 -1.30 -3.93
N ASP A 151 -19.07 -2.28 -3.93
CA ASP A 151 -18.06 -2.44 -2.90
C ASP A 151 -16.91 -1.45 -3.14
N LEU A 152 -16.88 -0.40 -2.33
CA LEU A 152 -15.88 0.67 -2.42
C LEU A 152 -14.44 0.19 -2.19
N ASN A 153 -14.24 -1.00 -1.63
CA ASN A 153 -12.92 -1.59 -1.45
C ASN A 153 -12.53 -2.52 -2.60
N ARG A 154 -13.38 -2.72 -3.61
CA ARG A 154 -13.13 -3.60 -4.76
C ARG A 154 -13.48 -2.91 -6.09
N ILE A 155 -13.00 -1.68 -6.24
CA ILE A 155 -13.05 -0.95 -7.52
C ILE A 155 -11.70 -1.09 -8.21
N TYR A 156 -11.68 -1.73 -9.37
CA TYR A 156 -10.48 -2.00 -10.16
C TYR A 156 -10.48 -1.16 -11.43
N VAL A 157 -9.29 -0.88 -11.98
CA VAL A 157 -9.14 -0.20 -13.26
C VAL A 157 -8.21 -0.97 -14.19
N MET A 158 -8.64 -1.21 -15.43
CA MET A 158 -7.88 -1.93 -16.46
C MET A 158 -7.99 -1.19 -17.79
N GLY A 159 -6.94 -1.26 -18.59
CA GLY A 159 -6.97 -0.66 -19.92
C GLY A 159 -5.71 -0.96 -20.73
N LEU A 160 -5.83 -0.81 -22.04
CA LEU A 160 -4.79 -1.16 -23.01
C LEU A 160 -4.42 0.01 -23.91
N SER A 161 -3.15 0.12 -24.31
CA SER A 161 -2.65 1.14 -25.24
C SER A 161 -3.03 2.56 -24.78
N MET A 162 -3.88 3.29 -25.50
CA MET A 162 -4.47 4.56 -25.06
C MET A 162 -5.12 4.45 -23.67
N GLY A 163 -5.89 3.39 -23.41
CA GLY A 163 -6.47 3.10 -22.11
C GLY A 163 -5.45 2.68 -21.07
N GLY A 164 -4.29 2.15 -21.49
CA GLY A 164 -3.15 1.90 -20.61
C GLY A 164 -2.56 3.21 -20.05
N TYR A 165 -2.47 4.27 -20.86
CA TYR A 165 -2.17 5.62 -20.35
C TYR A 165 -3.28 6.10 -19.42
N GLY A 166 -4.54 5.90 -19.79
CA GLY A 166 -5.69 6.27 -18.96
C GLY A 166 -5.68 5.61 -17.59
N VAL A 167 -5.27 4.34 -17.48
CA VAL A 167 -5.15 3.64 -16.19
C VAL A 167 -4.09 4.28 -15.31
N TRP A 168 -2.91 4.59 -15.87
CA TRP A 168 -1.85 5.29 -15.12
C TRP A 168 -2.30 6.68 -14.67
N ASP A 169 -2.90 7.45 -15.55
CA ASP A 169 -3.46 8.77 -15.22
C ASP A 169 -4.54 8.66 -14.12
N ALA A 170 -5.43 7.66 -14.23
CA ALA A 170 -6.50 7.44 -13.28
C ALA A 170 -5.98 7.24 -11.85
N ILE A 171 -5.00 6.35 -11.69
CA ILE A 171 -4.42 6.06 -10.37
C ILE A 171 -3.50 7.18 -9.89
N GLN A 172 -2.83 7.93 -10.77
CA GLN A 172 -1.99 9.06 -10.35
C GLN A 172 -2.82 10.25 -9.87
N ARG A 173 -4.01 10.48 -10.45
CA ARG A 173 -4.96 11.51 -9.99
C ARG A 173 -5.78 11.08 -8.79
N ARG A 174 -6.06 9.77 -8.65
CA ARG A 174 -6.87 9.20 -7.57
C ARG A 174 -6.15 8.03 -6.86
N PRO A 175 -5.00 8.29 -6.21
CA PRO A 175 -4.10 7.23 -5.69
C PRO A 175 -4.75 6.28 -4.70
N ASN A 176 -5.79 6.73 -3.98
CA ASN A 176 -6.47 5.96 -2.95
C ASN A 176 -7.89 5.51 -3.35
N TYR A 177 -8.26 5.60 -4.64
CA TYR A 177 -9.62 5.25 -5.07
C TYR A 177 -9.75 3.78 -5.46
N PHE A 178 -8.78 3.26 -6.21
CA PHE A 178 -8.80 1.92 -6.76
C PHE A 178 -8.17 0.90 -5.79
N ALA A 179 -8.66 -0.33 -5.85
CA ALA A 179 -8.13 -1.48 -5.14
C ALA A 179 -6.95 -2.13 -5.87
N ALA A 180 -6.96 -2.08 -7.20
CA ALA A 180 -5.89 -2.57 -8.06
C ALA A 180 -5.95 -1.93 -9.45
N ALA A 181 -4.82 -1.95 -10.15
CA ALA A 181 -4.72 -1.42 -11.51
C ALA A 181 -3.97 -2.36 -12.46
N ILE A 182 -4.48 -2.49 -13.70
CA ILE A 182 -3.89 -3.28 -14.78
C ILE A 182 -3.66 -2.40 -16.02
N PRO A 183 -2.58 -1.61 -16.05
CA PRO A 183 -2.18 -0.87 -17.24
C PRO A 183 -1.42 -1.78 -18.20
N ILE A 184 -1.95 -1.93 -19.41
CA ILE A 184 -1.38 -2.77 -20.48
C ILE A 184 -0.82 -1.86 -21.57
N CYS A 185 0.47 -1.99 -21.89
CA CYS A 185 1.19 -1.26 -22.94
C CYS A 185 0.87 0.25 -23.02
N GLY A 186 0.92 0.96 -21.89
CA GLY A 186 0.69 2.41 -21.79
C GLY A 186 1.92 3.19 -21.30
N GLY A 187 1.71 4.37 -20.71
CA GLY A 187 2.76 5.16 -20.07
C GLY A 187 2.27 6.03 -18.92
N ALA A 188 3.16 6.37 -18.00
CA ALA A 188 2.88 7.14 -16.77
C ALA A 188 3.82 8.34 -16.61
N ASP A 189 3.48 9.26 -15.70
CA ASP A 189 4.45 10.23 -15.15
C ASP A 189 5.26 9.56 -14.03
N ASN A 190 6.52 9.19 -14.32
CA ASN A 190 7.37 8.52 -13.34
C ASN A 190 7.65 9.33 -12.07
N THR A 191 7.47 10.65 -12.12
CA THR A 191 7.71 11.50 -10.94
C THR A 191 6.59 11.42 -9.91
N LEU A 192 5.46 10.83 -10.27
CA LEU A 192 4.35 10.54 -9.37
C LEU A 192 4.36 9.09 -8.87
N ALA A 193 5.39 8.29 -9.17
CA ALA A 193 5.45 6.90 -8.74
C ALA A 193 5.27 6.73 -7.20
N ALA A 194 5.80 7.65 -6.41
CA ALA A 194 5.68 7.59 -4.95
C ALA A 194 4.23 7.71 -4.44
N SER A 195 3.34 8.42 -5.16
CA SER A 195 1.94 8.56 -4.72
C SER A 195 1.14 7.28 -4.91
N ILE A 196 1.57 6.39 -5.82
CA ILE A 196 0.88 5.15 -6.18
C ILE A 196 1.67 3.88 -5.83
N ALA A 197 2.84 4.01 -5.20
CA ALA A 197 3.72 2.87 -4.87
C ALA A 197 3.06 1.82 -3.95
N HIS A 198 2.06 2.23 -3.18
CA HIS A 198 1.31 1.36 -2.27
C HIS A 198 0.23 0.53 -2.97
N LEU A 199 -0.17 0.91 -4.19
CA LEU A 199 -1.28 0.31 -4.93
C LEU A 199 -0.85 -1.05 -5.52
N PRO A 200 -1.69 -2.10 -5.42
CA PRO A 200 -1.51 -3.32 -6.21
C PRO A 200 -1.60 -3.00 -7.71
N ILE A 201 -0.46 -3.06 -8.40
CA ILE A 201 -0.36 -2.79 -9.84
C ILE A 201 0.22 -4.04 -10.52
N TRP A 202 -0.42 -4.50 -11.60
CA TRP A 202 0.15 -5.50 -12.49
C TRP A 202 0.18 -4.97 -13.92
N THR A 203 1.36 -4.52 -14.37
CA THR A 203 1.52 -4.01 -15.74
C THR A 203 1.99 -5.09 -16.71
N TRP A 204 1.56 -4.99 -17.97
CA TRP A 204 1.87 -5.93 -19.05
C TRP A 204 2.38 -5.16 -20.26
N HIS A 205 3.41 -5.66 -20.94
CA HIS A 205 3.96 -5.02 -22.13
C HIS A 205 4.70 -6.03 -23.01
N GLY A 206 4.61 -5.91 -24.34
CA GLY A 206 5.46 -6.66 -25.27
C GLY A 206 6.85 -6.04 -25.42
N ASP A 207 7.90 -6.85 -25.49
CA ASP A 207 9.28 -6.35 -25.62
C ASP A 207 9.63 -5.82 -27.03
N GLN A 208 8.81 -6.15 -28.04
CA GLN A 208 8.92 -5.67 -29.43
C GLN A 208 7.82 -4.67 -29.80
N ASP A 209 7.18 -4.01 -28.81
CA ASP A 209 6.18 -2.98 -29.09
C ASP A 209 6.83 -1.76 -29.77
N THR A 210 6.38 -1.49 -31.00
CA THR A 210 6.84 -0.38 -31.85
C THR A 210 5.88 0.80 -31.85
N ALA A 211 4.65 0.64 -31.34
CA ALA A 211 3.69 1.74 -31.21
C ALA A 211 3.92 2.51 -29.90
N ILE A 212 4.18 1.77 -28.80
CA ILE A 212 4.56 2.34 -27.51
C ILE A 212 5.78 1.58 -27.03
N THR A 213 6.89 2.29 -26.81
CA THR A 213 8.12 1.62 -26.39
C THR A 213 7.95 0.96 -25.01
N VAL A 214 8.39 -0.30 -24.90
CA VAL A 214 8.44 -1.07 -23.63
C VAL A 214 9.14 -0.33 -22.49
N GLU A 215 10.04 0.61 -22.83
CA GLU A 215 10.74 1.46 -21.86
C GLU A 215 9.78 2.29 -21.00
N ARG A 216 8.57 2.59 -21.49
CA ARG A 216 7.55 3.24 -20.68
C ARG A 216 7.14 2.39 -19.48
N SER A 217 6.90 1.08 -19.65
CA SER A 217 6.59 0.18 -18.54
C SER A 217 7.81 -0.10 -17.66
N ARG A 218 8.99 -0.33 -18.25
CA ARG A 218 10.23 -0.57 -17.48
C ARG A 218 10.55 0.59 -16.54
N SER A 219 10.45 1.83 -17.04
CA SER A 219 10.82 3.02 -16.28
C SER A 219 9.87 3.32 -15.11
N ILE A 220 8.54 3.15 -15.30
CA ILE A 220 7.59 3.31 -14.18
C ILE A 220 7.70 2.18 -13.16
N VAL A 221 7.91 0.92 -13.58
CA VAL A 221 8.15 -0.21 -12.66
C VAL A 221 9.37 0.05 -11.79
N LYS A 222 10.47 0.53 -12.38
CA LYS A 222 11.67 0.93 -11.63
C LYS A 222 11.38 2.09 -10.67
N ALA A 223 10.63 3.11 -11.11
CA ALA A 223 10.28 4.25 -10.26
C ALA A 223 9.41 3.84 -9.05
N LEU A 224 8.44 2.95 -9.26
CA LEU A 224 7.61 2.36 -8.20
C LEU A 224 8.48 1.56 -7.20
N GLY A 225 9.39 0.72 -7.70
CA GLY A 225 10.33 -0.03 -6.85
C GLY A 225 11.21 0.89 -6.01
N ASN A 226 11.74 1.97 -6.59
CA ASN A 226 12.53 2.97 -5.86
C ASN A 226 11.72 3.66 -4.75
N ALA A 227 10.44 3.92 -5.01
CA ALA A 227 9.49 4.47 -4.05
C ALA A 227 9.03 3.46 -2.97
N GLY A 228 9.52 2.22 -2.99
CA GLY A 228 9.17 1.17 -2.03
C GLY A 228 7.92 0.38 -2.39
N GLY A 229 7.39 0.54 -3.60
CA GLY A 229 6.32 -0.27 -4.14
C GLY A 229 6.81 -1.62 -4.65
N ASN A 230 5.89 -2.55 -4.85
CA ASN A 230 6.17 -3.87 -5.39
C ASN A 230 5.19 -4.23 -6.53
N PRO A 231 5.23 -3.51 -7.67
CA PRO A 231 4.35 -3.82 -8.79
C PRO A 231 4.70 -5.17 -9.41
N LYS A 232 3.68 -5.93 -9.84
CA LYS A 232 3.88 -7.06 -10.75
C LYS A 232 4.13 -6.53 -12.16
N TYR A 233 5.06 -7.13 -12.89
CA TYR A 233 5.35 -6.78 -14.27
C TYR A 233 5.52 -8.03 -15.14
N SER A 234 4.71 -8.13 -16.19
CA SER A 234 4.83 -9.14 -17.23
C SER A 234 5.35 -8.50 -18.52
N GLU A 235 6.63 -8.69 -18.80
CA GLU A 235 7.22 -8.35 -20.11
C GLU A 235 7.16 -9.58 -21.02
N ILE A 236 6.42 -9.50 -22.12
CA ILE A 236 6.14 -10.64 -22.99
C ILE A 236 7.18 -10.68 -24.12
N LYS A 237 8.02 -11.71 -24.10
CA LYS A 237 9.11 -11.91 -25.06
C LYS A 237 8.57 -12.16 -26.48
N GLY A 238 9.09 -11.42 -27.46
CA GLY A 238 8.71 -11.49 -28.87
C GLY A 238 7.34 -10.89 -29.19
N ARG A 239 6.65 -10.30 -28.21
CA ARG A 239 5.31 -9.70 -28.39
C ARG A 239 5.43 -8.26 -28.83
N GLY A 240 4.66 -7.88 -29.84
CA GLY A 240 4.51 -6.51 -30.30
C GLY A 240 3.50 -5.72 -29.46
N HIS A 241 2.74 -4.84 -30.13
CA HIS A 241 1.78 -3.96 -29.45
C HIS A 241 0.62 -4.71 -28.75
N ASP A 242 0.24 -5.89 -29.23
CA ASP A 242 -0.96 -6.61 -28.82
C ASP A 242 -0.83 -7.45 -27.53
N SER A 243 -0.02 -6.98 -26.58
CA SER A 243 0.23 -7.66 -25.29
C SER A 243 -1.01 -7.84 -24.40
N TRP A 244 -2.11 -7.15 -24.70
CA TRP A 244 -3.41 -7.39 -24.06
C TRP A 244 -3.95 -8.79 -24.32
N LYS A 245 -3.58 -9.46 -25.43
CA LYS A 245 -3.99 -10.86 -25.67
C LYS A 245 -3.44 -11.79 -24.59
N ASP A 246 -2.20 -11.60 -24.18
CA ASP A 246 -1.56 -12.42 -23.14
C ASP A 246 -2.16 -12.09 -21.75
N ALA A 247 -2.39 -10.81 -21.48
CA ALA A 247 -3.02 -10.37 -20.23
C ALA A 247 -4.45 -10.95 -20.10
N PHE A 248 -5.29 -10.80 -21.13
CA PHE A 248 -6.66 -11.30 -21.14
C PHE A 248 -6.77 -12.82 -21.05
N ALA A 249 -5.81 -13.57 -21.62
CA ALA A 249 -5.76 -15.03 -21.51
C ALA A 249 -5.27 -15.52 -20.13
N SER A 250 -4.70 -14.64 -19.30
CA SER A 250 -4.10 -15.04 -18.02
C SER A 250 -5.16 -15.24 -16.94
N GLN A 251 -5.42 -16.51 -16.59
CA GLN A 251 -6.25 -16.83 -15.43
C GLN A 251 -5.67 -16.31 -14.11
N GLU A 252 -4.33 -16.25 -14.01
CA GLU A 252 -3.64 -15.71 -12.83
C GLU A 252 -3.94 -14.22 -12.66
N LEU A 253 -3.99 -13.46 -13.75
CA LEU A 253 -4.33 -12.03 -13.71
C LEU A 253 -5.73 -11.83 -13.13
N TRP A 254 -6.72 -12.57 -13.64
CA TRP A 254 -8.11 -12.46 -13.19
C TRP A 254 -8.28 -12.87 -11.73
N GLN A 255 -7.64 -13.97 -11.31
CA GLN A 255 -7.65 -14.36 -9.89
C GLN A 255 -6.95 -13.32 -9.01
N TRP A 256 -5.82 -12.78 -9.47
CA TRP A 256 -5.06 -11.79 -8.74
C TRP A 256 -5.84 -10.50 -8.54
N VAL A 257 -6.45 -9.92 -9.59
CA VAL A 257 -7.18 -8.64 -9.47
C VAL A 257 -8.37 -8.77 -8.52
N TYR A 258 -9.16 -9.84 -8.64
CA TYR A 258 -10.33 -10.06 -7.78
C TYR A 258 -9.98 -10.55 -6.36
N SER A 259 -8.72 -10.91 -6.11
CA SER A 259 -8.22 -11.10 -4.73
C SER A 259 -7.82 -9.79 -4.06
N GLN A 260 -7.65 -8.69 -4.82
CA GLN A 260 -7.25 -7.40 -4.26
C GLN A 260 -8.41 -6.72 -3.55
N ASN A 261 -8.10 -6.08 -2.43
CA ASN A 261 -8.95 -5.12 -1.75
C ASN A 261 -8.17 -3.82 -1.58
N ARG A 262 -8.88 -2.69 -1.63
CA ARG A 262 -8.31 -1.38 -1.39
C ARG A 262 -7.66 -1.37 0.00
N ARG A 263 -6.36 -1.12 0.01
CA ARG A 263 -5.60 -0.97 1.25
C ARG A 263 -6.14 0.23 2.02
N ALA A 264 -6.21 0.12 3.35
CA ALA A 264 -6.54 1.26 4.19
C ALA A 264 -5.56 2.40 3.92
N SER A 265 -6.03 3.65 4.01
CA SER A 265 -5.17 4.82 3.82
C SER A 265 -3.92 4.73 4.70
N GLY A 266 -2.76 5.06 4.14
CA GLY A 266 -1.46 5.00 4.82
C GLY A 266 -0.77 3.62 4.85
N VAL A 267 -1.48 2.54 4.50
CA VAL A 267 -0.88 1.19 4.39
C VAL A 267 -0.01 1.11 3.13
N ARG A 268 1.32 0.95 3.31
CA ARG A 268 2.29 0.92 2.20
C ARG A 268 2.77 -0.47 1.80
N PHE A 269 2.93 -1.37 2.76
CA PHE A 269 3.40 -2.73 2.54
C PHE A 269 2.83 -3.66 3.60
N ASP A 270 2.81 -4.97 3.37
CA ASP A 270 2.48 -5.95 4.39
C ASP A 270 3.78 -6.47 5.01
N PRO A 271 4.02 -6.26 6.31
CA PRO A 271 5.31 -6.59 6.93
C PRO A 271 5.49 -8.10 7.05
N VAL A 272 6.75 -8.54 6.99
CA VAL A 272 7.15 -9.87 7.46
C VAL A 272 7.41 -9.78 8.95
N LYS A 273 6.71 -10.60 9.75
CA LYS A 273 6.97 -10.72 11.18
C LYS A 273 8.16 -11.65 11.41
N MET A 274 9.09 -11.23 12.25
CA MET A 274 10.21 -12.08 12.68
C MET A 274 10.44 -11.95 14.19
N ASP A 275 10.90 -13.04 14.81
CA ASP A 275 11.47 -12.98 16.14
C ASP A 275 12.91 -12.43 16.05
N LEU A 276 13.18 -11.36 16.79
CA LEU A 276 14.52 -10.81 16.93
C LEU A 276 14.82 -10.61 18.40
N GLU A 277 15.68 -11.46 18.93
CA GLU A 277 16.08 -11.43 20.35
C GLU A 277 14.90 -11.59 21.32
N GLY A 278 13.80 -12.24 20.90
CA GLY A 278 12.57 -12.40 21.69
C GLY A 278 11.55 -11.28 21.51
N TRP A 279 11.82 -10.26 20.69
CA TRP A 279 10.83 -9.28 20.27
C TRP A 279 10.19 -9.68 18.94
N THR A 280 8.88 -9.41 18.80
CA THR A 280 8.24 -9.44 17.47
C THR A 280 8.58 -8.16 16.72
N VAL A 281 9.30 -8.31 15.60
CA VAL A 281 9.66 -7.22 14.69
C VAL A 281 8.90 -7.36 13.38
N HIS A 282 8.17 -6.32 12.99
CA HIS A 282 7.47 -6.19 11.71
C HIS A 282 8.41 -5.52 10.71
N VAL A 283 8.87 -6.25 9.70
CA VAL A 283 9.91 -5.78 8.78
C VAL A 283 9.32 -5.53 7.39
N ASP A 284 9.66 -4.37 6.82
CA ASP A 284 9.45 -4.06 5.41
C ASP A 284 10.06 -5.17 4.52
N PRO A 285 9.25 -5.88 3.70
CA PRO A 285 9.73 -7.00 2.89
C PRO A 285 10.86 -6.65 1.94
N SER A 286 10.98 -5.38 1.53
CA SER A 286 12.08 -4.93 0.67
C SER A 286 13.45 -5.04 1.36
N LEU A 287 13.50 -5.09 2.69
CA LEU A 287 14.73 -5.32 3.45
C LEU A 287 15.17 -6.80 3.47
N LEU A 288 14.29 -7.72 3.09
CA LEU A 288 14.56 -9.17 3.16
C LEU A 288 14.97 -9.77 1.81
N GLY A 289 14.88 -9.02 0.71
CA GLY A 289 15.19 -9.49 -0.62
C GLY A 289 15.34 -8.39 -1.66
N GLY A 290 15.78 -8.74 -2.87
CA GLY A 290 15.95 -7.79 -3.97
C GLY A 290 17.05 -6.76 -3.71
N GLN A 291 16.89 -5.56 -4.29
CA GLN A 291 17.93 -4.53 -4.34
C GLN A 291 18.32 -3.93 -2.96
N HIS A 292 17.54 -4.15 -1.90
CA HIS A 292 17.79 -3.59 -0.57
C HIS A 292 18.13 -4.65 0.50
N ALA A 293 18.36 -5.90 0.09
CA ALA A 293 18.63 -7.01 0.99
C ALA A 293 19.88 -6.78 1.86
N GLU A 294 20.98 -6.25 1.31
CA GLU A 294 22.19 -5.99 2.11
C GLU A 294 21.98 -4.90 3.16
N LEU A 295 21.26 -3.81 2.82
CA LEU A 295 20.88 -2.80 3.79
C LEU A 295 20.04 -3.41 4.92
N GLY A 296 19.06 -4.24 4.57
CA GLY A 296 18.20 -4.91 5.55
C GLY A 296 18.96 -5.86 6.46
N LYS A 297 19.84 -6.68 5.91
CA LYS A 297 20.72 -7.57 6.67
C LYS A 297 21.55 -6.80 7.70
N ASP A 298 22.20 -5.70 7.31
CA ASP A 298 23.01 -4.89 8.22
C ASP A 298 22.15 -4.17 9.27
N ALA A 299 21.01 -3.61 8.87
CA ALA A 299 20.09 -2.92 9.77
C ALA A 299 19.47 -3.87 10.80
N ILE A 300 19.02 -5.06 10.40
CA ILE A 300 18.47 -6.09 11.30
C ILE A 300 19.56 -6.56 12.28
N LYS A 301 20.79 -6.77 11.80
CA LYS A 301 21.93 -7.12 12.65
C LYS A 301 22.22 -6.02 13.69
N MET A 302 22.16 -4.75 13.29
CA MET A 302 22.35 -3.63 14.21
C MET A 302 21.19 -3.51 15.21
N LEU A 303 19.94 -3.69 14.78
CA LEU A 303 18.80 -3.72 15.68
C LEU A 303 18.96 -4.85 16.71
N ALA A 304 19.36 -6.05 16.28
CA ALA A 304 19.66 -7.16 17.18
C ALA A 304 20.73 -6.77 18.20
N ASN A 305 21.79 -6.05 17.81
CA ASN A 305 22.80 -5.56 18.74
C ASN A 305 22.24 -4.62 19.82
N HIS A 306 21.34 -3.70 19.45
CA HIS A 306 20.64 -2.86 20.43
C HIS A 306 19.80 -3.70 21.40
N LEU A 307 19.03 -4.66 20.89
CA LEU A 307 18.16 -5.53 21.69
C LEU A 307 18.95 -6.46 22.62
N GLN A 308 20.08 -7.01 22.16
CA GLN A 308 21.00 -7.81 22.98
C GLN A 308 21.53 -7.01 24.18
N ARG A 309 21.88 -5.74 23.98
CA ARG A 309 22.30 -4.86 25.08
C ARG A 309 21.17 -4.65 26.09
N ILE A 310 19.94 -4.42 25.62
CA ILE A 310 18.77 -4.29 26.49
C ILE A 310 18.53 -5.58 27.29
N LYS A 311 18.64 -6.76 26.67
CA LYS A 311 18.55 -8.06 27.37
C LYS A 311 19.55 -8.22 28.49
N ILE A 312 20.75 -7.65 28.34
CA ILE A 312 21.81 -7.72 29.36
C ILE A 312 21.50 -6.76 30.52
N PHE A 313 20.98 -5.57 30.23
CA PHE A 313 20.80 -4.53 31.25
C PHE A 313 19.51 -4.69 32.06
N VAL A 314 18.43 -5.18 31.45
CA VAL A 314 17.10 -5.19 32.08
C VAL A 314 16.86 -6.49 32.86
N PRO A 315 16.40 -6.42 34.13
CA PRO A 315 16.07 -7.62 34.90
C PRO A 315 15.04 -8.53 34.22
N GLU A 316 15.15 -9.84 34.42
CA GLU A 316 14.40 -10.86 33.65
C GLU A 316 12.88 -10.63 33.64
N LYS A 317 12.30 -10.24 34.78
CA LYS A 317 10.86 -9.97 34.89
C LYS A 317 10.43 -8.84 33.95
N GLN A 318 11.12 -7.70 34.00
CA GLN A 318 10.85 -6.53 33.16
C GLN A 318 11.21 -6.81 31.69
N LEU A 319 12.26 -7.58 31.45
CA LEU A 319 12.67 -7.96 30.10
C LEU A 319 11.57 -8.76 29.38
N LYS A 320 10.97 -9.75 30.06
CA LYS A 320 9.84 -10.52 29.49
C LYS A 320 8.67 -9.62 29.12
N THR A 321 8.38 -8.61 29.95
CA THR A 321 7.36 -7.61 29.64
C THR A 321 7.75 -6.75 28.44
N LEU A 322 8.99 -6.24 28.38
CA LEU A 322 9.49 -5.45 27.24
C LEU A 322 9.43 -6.22 25.92
N GLN A 323 9.71 -7.53 25.95
CA GLN A 323 9.64 -8.42 24.79
C GLN A 323 8.22 -8.60 24.23
N THR A 324 7.18 -8.29 25.01
CA THR A 324 5.80 -8.24 24.49
C THR A 324 5.51 -7.02 23.62
N LEU A 325 6.34 -5.98 23.70
CA LEU A 325 6.17 -4.73 22.96
C LEU A 325 6.71 -4.89 21.54
N GLU A 326 5.94 -4.51 20.53
CA GLU A 326 6.30 -4.79 19.14
C GLU A 326 7.11 -3.65 18.51
N ILE A 327 8.00 -4.00 17.59
CA ILE A 327 8.85 -3.06 16.83
C ILE A 327 8.48 -3.14 15.35
N TRP A 328 8.53 -2.01 14.64
CA TRP A 328 8.27 -1.91 13.21
C TRP A 328 9.46 -1.27 12.50
N LEU A 329 10.09 -2.01 11.58
CA LEU A 329 11.29 -1.58 10.85
C LEU A 329 10.97 -1.37 9.37
N GLU A 330 11.23 -0.16 8.88
CA GLU A 330 11.04 0.19 7.48
C GLU A 330 12.35 0.46 6.76
N ARG A 331 12.38 0.24 5.45
CA ARG A 331 13.49 0.70 4.63
C ARG A 331 13.57 2.23 4.67
N HIS A 332 12.49 2.90 4.31
CA HIS A 332 12.39 4.35 4.25
C HIS A 332 10.92 4.82 4.23
N HIS A 333 10.50 5.52 5.28
CA HIS A 333 9.20 6.17 5.35
C HIS A 333 9.24 7.54 4.62
N PRO A 334 8.23 7.88 3.79
CA PRO A 334 8.25 9.12 2.98
C PRO A 334 8.23 10.40 3.82
N THR A 335 7.44 10.44 4.91
CA THR A 335 7.26 11.65 5.73
C THR A 335 7.85 11.55 7.14
N LEU A 336 7.77 10.38 7.78
CA LEU A 336 8.34 10.14 9.11
C LEU A 336 9.85 9.85 9.04
N GLY A 337 10.60 10.35 10.02
CA GLY A 337 12.07 10.30 9.98
C GLY A 337 12.77 9.90 11.27
N ALA A 338 12.31 10.41 12.40
CA ALA A 338 12.80 10.01 13.70
C ALA A 338 12.23 8.63 14.09
N MET A 339 13.05 7.84 14.78
CA MET A 339 12.55 6.70 15.54
C MET A 339 11.55 7.24 16.56
N GLN A 340 10.41 6.57 16.71
CA GLN A 340 9.31 7.08 17.55
C GLN A 340 8.32 5.97 17.91
N TYR A 341 7.70 6.08 19.07
CA TYR A 341 6.55 5.29 19.50
C TYR A 341 5.20 5.92 19.08
N HIS A 342 4.23 5.10 18.67
CA HIS A 342 2.89 5.57 18.24
C HIS A 342 1.77 5.17 19.23
N PRO A 343 1.42 6.02 20.21
CA PRO A 343 0.38 5.70 21.20
C PRO A 343 -1.05 5.80 20.68
N GLY A 344 -1.29 6.46 19.53
CA GLY A 344 -2.62 6.81 19.06
C GLY A 344 -2.91 6.44 17.61
N ALA A 345 -3.86 5.53 17.38
CA ALA A 345 -4.30 5.17 16.03
C ALA A 345 -5.04 6.30 15.29
N GLY A 346 -5.63 7.26 16.01
CA GLY A 346 -6.31 8.42 15.42
C GLY A 346 -5.33 9.31 14.66
N TRP A 347 -4.27 9.75 15.33
CA TRP A 347 -3.23 10.59 14.72
C TRP A 347 -2.61 9.95 13.47
N LEU A 348 -2.37 8.63 13.50
CA LEU A 348 -1.88 7.90 12.33
C LEU A 348 -2.84 8.04 11.13
N ARG A 349 -4.14 7.80 11.34
CA ARG A 349 -5.15 7.93 10.28
C ARG A 349 -5.26 9.37 9.76
N ASP A 350 -5.32 10.33 10.68
CA ASP A 350 -5.51 11.75 10.35
C ASP A 350 -4.32 12.33 9.55
N ASN A 351 -3.14 11.73 9.70
CA ASN A 351 -1.93 12.11 8.97
C ASN A 351 -1.58 11.16 7.81
N GLY A 352 -2.48 10.24 7.45
CA GLY A 352 -2.29 9.33 6.31
C GLY A 352 -1.16 8.32 6.51
N HIS A 353 -0.91 7.90 7.75
CA HIS A 353 0.06 6.87 8.12
C HIS A 353 -0.63 5.53 8.38
N ASP A 354 0.16 4.46 8.30
CA ASP A 354 -0.34 3.10 8.49
C ASP A 354 -0.90 2.94 9.91
N PRO A 355 -2.21 2.70 10.08
CA PRO A 355 -2.81 2.55 11.41
C PRO A 355 -2.29 1.33 12.18
N ARG A 356 -1.63 0.38 11.51
CA ARG A 356 -1.02 -0.81 12.13
C ARG A 356 0.25 -0.47 12.92
N LEU A 357 0.83 0.72 12.74
CA LEU A 357 1.91 1.27 13.57
C LEU A 357 1.48 1.53 15.01
N HIS A 358 0.18 1.63 15.28
CA HIS A 358 -0.35 1.85 16.63
C HIS A 358 0.21 0.83 17.63
N LYS A 359 0.68 1.35 18.77
CA LYS A 359 1.31 0.62 19.87
C LYS A 359 2.62 -0.09 19.49
N LYS A 360 3.37 0.46 18.54
CA LYS A 360 4.68 -0.06 18.14
C LYS A 360 5.75 1.00 18.22
N VAL A 361 6.96 0.55 18.53
CA VAL A 361 8.18 1.32 18.30
C VAL A 361 8.47 1.30 16.80
N HIS A 362 8.43 2.45 16.15
CA HIS A 362 8.62 2.57 14.71
C HIS A 362 10.02 3.10 14.40
N LEU A 363 10.75 2.37 13.56
CA LEU A 363 12.04 2.70 12.99
C LEU A 363 11.83 3.02 11.49
N PRO A 364 11.54 4.30 11.14
CA PRO A 364 11.06 4.62 9.79
C PRO A 364 12.15 4.55 8.71
N ARG A 365 13.42 4.41 9.11
CA ARG A 365 14.57 4.37 8.20
C ARG A 365 15.62 3.40 8.71
N ALA A 366 15.72 2.23 8.07
CA ALA A 366 16.70 1.20 8.39
C ALA A 366 18.14 1.74 8.39
N ALA A 367 18.48 2.61 7.44
CA ALA A 367 19.81 3.21 7.33
C ALA A 367 20.21 4.06 8.57
N SER A 368 19.24 4.58 9.34
CA SER A 368 19.53 5.35 10.55
C SER A 368 20.15 4.50 11.65
N LEU A 369 19.90 3.18 11.68
CA LEU A 369 20.55 2.26 12.63
C LEU A 369 22.05 2.16 12.38
N LEU A 370 22.49 2.33 11.13
CA LEU A 370 23.90 2.25 10.73
C LEU A 370 24.62 3.61 10.82
N SER A 371 23.90 4.68 11.15
CA SER A 371 24.45 6.03 11.17
C SER A 371 25.37 6.24 12.37
N ARG A 372 26.67 6.47 12.08
CA ARG A 372 27.65 6.86 13.10
C ARG A 372 27.20 8.09 13.90
N GLN A 373 26.65 9.10 13.22
CA GLN A 373 26.18 10.31 13.88
C GLN A 373 25.01 10.00 14.84
N GLN A 374 24.06 9.16 14.41
CA GLN A 374 22.93 8.76 15.25
C GLN A 374 23.41 7.99 16.49
N ILE A 375 24.33 7.03 16.33
CA ILE A 375 24.86 6.24 17.44
C ILE A 375 25.65 7.12 18.43
N LEU A 376 26.44 8.07 17.94
CA LEU A 376 27.18 9.00 18.80
C LEU A 376 26.26 9.93 19.57
N LYS A 377 25.18 10.40 18.92
CA LYS A 377 24.15 11.25 19.53
C LYS A 377 23.37 10.46 20.58
N HIS A 378 22.64 9.43 20.17
CA HIS A 378 21.57 8.79 20.95
C HIS A 378 21.74 7.26 20.96
N PRO A 379 22.72 6.72 21.71
CA PRO A 379 23.09 5.30 21.64
C PRO A 379 22.08 4.36 22.30
N ALA A 380 21.13 4.90 23.07
CA ALA A 380 20.04 4.18 23.71
C ALA A 380 18.67 4.48 23.06
N VAL A 381 18.63 5.04 21.85
CA VAL A 381 17.37 5.38 21.15
C VAL A 381 16.35 4.24 21.09
N ILE A 382 16.77 2.98 20.91
CA ILE A 382 15.84 1.84 20.91
C ILE A 382 15.24 1.60 22.30
N LEU A 383 16.04 1.78 23.36
CA LEU A 383 15.56 1.69 24.73
C LEU A 383 14.64 2.87 25.07
N HIS A 384 14.94 4.08 24.58
CA HIS A 384 14.09 5.26 24.71
C HIS A 384 12.68 4.99 24.17
N GLU A 385 12.58 4.53 22.92
CA GLU A 385 11.28 4.24 22.31
C GLU A 385 10.55 3.08 23.00
N LEU A 386 11.28 2.06 23.45
CA LEU A 386 10.70 0.98 24.25
C LEU A 386 10.21 1.46 25.61
N ALA A 387 10.87 2.47 26.22
CA ALA A 387 10.42 3.09 27.46
C ALA A 387 9.10 3.85 27.26
N HIS A 388 8.93 4.60 26.15
CA HIS A 388 7.64 5.17 25.77
C HIS A 388 6.55 4.10 25.63
N SER A 389 6.89 3.01 24.93
CA SER A 389 5.97 1.89 24.74
C SER A 389 5.60 1.19 26.05
N TYR A 390 6.54 1.05 26.99
CA TYR A 390 6.30 0.47 28.31
C TYR A 390 5.45 1.41 29.18
N HIS A 391 5.74 2.70 29.15
CA HIS A 391 4.98 3.72 29.87
C HIS A 391 3.53 3.76 29.40
N ASP A 392 3.26 3.70 28.10
CA ASP A 392 1.88 3.64 27.59
C ASP A 392 1.18 2.33 27.94
N GLN A 393 1.79 1.19 27.60
CA GLN A 393 1.07 -0.09 27.52
C GLN A 393 1.05 -0.86 28.83
N ILE A 394 2.03 -0.63 29.71
CA ILE A 394 2.23 -1.41 30.94
C ILE A 394 1.90 -0.57 32.17
N LEU A 395 2.45 0.64 32.25
CA LEU A 395 2.24 1.53 33.40
C LEU A 395 1.00 2.42 33.24
N GLY A 396 0.71 2.82 31.99
CA GLY A 396 -0.19 3.92 31.65
C GLY A 396 0.50 5.28 31.81
N PHE A 397 0.28 6.20 30.86
CA PHE A 397 0.85 7.55 30.92
C PHE A 397 0.40 8.38 32.14
N ASP A 398 -0.62 7.92 32.86
CA ASP A 398 -1.10 8.53 34.10
C ASP A 398 -0.40 8.01 35.37
N HIS A 399 0.67 7.23 35.23
CA HIS A 399 1.39 6.63 36.35
C HIS A 399 1.85 7.68 37.38
N HIS A 400 1.33 7.57 38.60
CA HIS A 400 1.43 8.63 39.62
C HIS A 400 2.87 8.96 40.01
N GLU A 401 3.71 7.96 40.31
CA GLU A 401 5.08 8.21 40.76
C GLU A 401 5.97 8.77 39.63
N ILE A 402 5.68 8.47 38.36
CA ILE A 402 6.41 9.05 37.22
C ILE A 402 6.05 10.53 37.07
N LYS A 403 4.75 10.87 37.12
CA LYS A 403 4.30 12.27 37.10
C LYS A 403 4.87 13.07 38.25
N LYS A 404 4.86 12.50 39.45
CA LYS A 404 5.43 13.11 40.66
C LYS A 404 6.94 13.31 40.56
N ALA A 405 7.68 12.36 39.97
CA ALA A 405 9.10 12.53 39.68
C ALA A 405 9.35 13.68 38.70
N TYR A 406 8.59 13.73 37.61
CA TYR A 406 8.63 14.83 36.65
C TYR A 406 8.31 16.19 37.29
N ASP A 407 7.22 16.31 38.03
CA ASP A 407 6.80 17.56 38.68
C ASP A 407 7.87 18.07 39.65
N ARG A 408 8.45 17.16 40.45
CA ARG A 408 9.55 17.49 41.36
C ARG A 408 10.81 17.93 40.61
N ALA A 409 11.16 17.21 39.54
CA ALA A 409 12.30 17.54 38.69
C ALA A 409 12.13 18.93 38.06
N MET A 410 10.94 19.26 37.54
CA MET A 410 10.64 20.56 36.95
C MET A 410 10.65 21.68 37.99
N ALA A 411 10.02 21.46 39.15
CA ALA A 411 9.99 22.42 40.25
C ALA A 411 11.39 22.74 40.79
N SER A 412 12.33 21.79 40.70
CA SER A 412 13.71 22.00 41.14
C SER A 412 14.51 22.97 40.25
N GLY A 413 14.08 23.20 39.00
CA GLY A 413 14.80 24.00 38.01
C GLY A 413 16.09 23.38 37.48
N LYS A 414 16.55 22.26 38.04
CA LYS A 414 17.82 21.59 37.71
C LYS A 414 17.94 21.27 36.21
N TYR A 415 16.87 20.76 35.61
CA TYR A 415 16.85 20.30 34.22
C TYR A 415 16.77 21.44 33.17
N GLN A 416 16.69 22.71 33.58
CA GLN A 416 16.63 23.85 32.64
C GLN A 416 17.98 24.15 31.97
N LYS A 417 19.09 23.74 32.59
CA LYS A 417 20.45 23.92 32.07
C LYS A 417 21.32 22.71 32.42
N VAL A 418 21.46 21.80 31.48
CA VAL A 418 22.25 20.56 31.60
C VAL A 418 23.24 20.44 30.44
N LEU A 419 24.25 19.60 30.60
CA LEU A 419 25.16 19.27 29.49
C LEU A 419 24.45 18.36 28.48
N LEU A 420 24.56 18.69 27.21
CA LEU A 420 24.27 17.81 26.08
C LEU A 420 25.50 16.92 25.82
N TYR A 421 25.33 15.77 25.14
CA TYR A 421 26.43 14.88 24.74
C TYR A 421 27.56 15.58 23.93
N THR A 422 27.27 16.76 23.36
CA THR A 422 28.25 17.60 22.65
C THR A 422 29.11 18.48 23.58
N GLY A 423 28.79 18.52 24.87
CA GLY A 423 29.36 19.44 25.85
C GLY A 423 28.67 20.81 25.94
N ALA A 424 27.70 21.09 25.08
CA ALA A 424 26.93 22.33 25.14
C ALA A 424 25.94 22.32 26.32
N THR A 425 25.70 23.49 26.94
CA THR A 425 24.65 23.62 27.95
C THR A 425 23.31 23.94 27.31
N VAL A 426 22.30 23.11 27.53
CA VAL A 426 20.96 23.20 26.92
C VAL A 426 19.86 22.91 27.95
N LYS A 427 18.61 23.18 27.60
CA LYS A 427 17.45 22.67 28.35
C LYS A 427 17.30 21.17 28.09
N HIS A 428 17.17 20.37 29.15
CA HIS A 428 17.08 18.92 29.02
C HIS A 428 15.82 18.52 28.22
N TYR A 429 15.93 17.55 27.32
CA TYR A 429 14.80 17.15 26.47
C TYR A 429 13.59 16.63 27.26
N GLY A 430 13.82 15.82 28.30
CA GLY A 430 12.81 15.40 29.28
C GLY A 430 12.01 16.51 29.99
N THR A 431 12.36 17.80 29.83
CA THR A 431 11.50 18.92 30.30
C THR A 431 10.26 19.15 29.41
N THR A 432 10.13 18.43 28.30
CA THR A 432 9.03 18.57 27.35
C THR A 432 7.71 18.07 27.94
N ASN A 433 7.72 16.89 28.57
CA ASN A 433 6.60 16.30 29.30
C ASN A 433 7.10 15.08 30.11
N GLU A 434 6.23 14.52 30.94
CA GLU A 434 6.51 13.37 31.81
C GLU A 434 6.90 12.09 31.05
N LYS A 435 6.49 11.96 29.79
CA LYS A 435 6.78 10.77 28.96
C LYS A 435 8.22 10.82 28.48
N GLU A 436 8.64 11.96 27.93
CA GLU A 436 10.03 12.21 27.56
C GLU A 436 10.94 12.16 28.78
N PHE A 437 10.51 12.72 29.90
CA PHE A 437 11.26 12.62 31.16
C PHE A 437 11.53 11.17 31.57
N PHE A 438 10.50 10.32 31.53
CA PHE A 438 10.64 8.91 31.87
C PHE A 438 11.56 8.15 30.90
N ALA A 439 11.42 8.38 29.59
CA ALA A 439 12.24 7.73 28.57
C ALA A 439 13.73 8.11 28.72
N GLU A 440 14.03 9.41 28.83
CA GLU A 440 15.37 9.94 29.06
C GLU A 440 16.01 9.44 30.35
N ALA A 441 15.24 9.45 31.45
CA ALA A 441 15.75 8.97 32.74
C ALA A 441 16.00 7.45 32.71
N THR A 442 15.21 6.68 31.95
CA THR A 442 15.43 5.26 31.70
C THR A 442 16.75 5.01 30.94
N GLU A 443 17.12 5.86 29.99
CA GLU A 443 18.42 5.77 29.31
C GLU A 443 19.58 5.97 30.27
N ALA A 444 19.51 6.99 31.12
CA ALA A 444 20.53 7.25 32.13
C ALA A 444 20.63 6.09 33.13
N TYR A 445 19.50 5.54 33.56
CA TYR A 445 19.44 4.45 34.53
C TYR A 445 20.11 3.16 34.04
N PHE A 446 19.89 2.76 32.78
CA PHE A 446 20.45 1.50 32.27
C PHE A 446 21.73 1.63 31.48
N TYR A 447 21.97 2.77 30.81
CA TYR A 447 23.04 2.88 29.84
C TYR A 447 23.67 4.27 29.79
N ARG A 448 23.40 5.04 28.73
CA ARG A 448 23.97 6.36 28.48
C ARG A 448 22.93 7.24 27.82
N ASN A 449 22.47 8.26 28.54
CA ASN A 449 21.61 9.30 27.99
C ASN A 449 22.41 10.29 27.12
N ASP A 450 21.75 11.07 26.28
CA ASP A 450 22.37 12.14 25.49
C ASP A 450 22.26 13.53 26.16
N PHE A 451 21.51 13.65 27.25
CA PHE A 451 21.50 14.79 28.16
C PHE A 451 21.93 14.37 29.57
N PHE A 452 22.66 15.23 30.28
CA PHE A 452 23.05 14.99 31.67
C PHE A 452 21.81 15.00 32.59
N PRO A 453 21.62 14.03 33.51
CA PRO A 453 22.57 12.97 33.89
C PRO A 453 22.78 11.90 32.81
N PHE A 454 24.03 11.59 32.49
CA PHE A 454 24.35 10.67 31.39
C PHE A 454 24.27 9.21 31.84
N VAL A 455 24.56 8.90 33.09
CA VAL A 455 24.59 7.52 33.62
C VAL A 455 23.93 7.42 35.00
N ALA A 456 23.65 6.18 35.42
CA ALA A 456 22.88 5.88 36.64
C ALA A 456 23.43 6.53 37.91
N ALA A 457 24.75 6.49 38.11
CA ALA A 457 25.38 7.10 39.29
C ALA A 457 25.22 8.63 39.32
N GLU A 458 25.26 9.27 38.15
CA GLU A 458 25.00 10.71 38.05
C GLU A 458 23.54 11.01 38.34
N LEU A 459 22.60 10.18 37.83
CA LEU A 459 21.18 10.32 38.10
C LEU A 459 20.86 10.17 39.58
N GLU A 460 21.46 9.17 40.25
CA GLU A 460 21.29 8.93 41.69
C GLU A 460 21.71 10.14 42.53
N ILE A 461 22.86 10.75 42.20
CA ILE A 461 23.34 11.94 42.90
C ILE A 461 22.49 13.17 42.56
N TYR A 462 22.17 13.36 41.28
CA TYR A 462 21.54 14.57 40.79
C TYR A 462 20.06 14.65 41.14
N ASP A 463 19.36 13.52 41.05
CA ASP A 463 17.93 13.38 41.29
C ASP A 463 17.59 12.00 41.90
N PRO A 464 17.91 11.81 43.20
CA PRO A 464 17.72 10.52 43.89
C PRO A 464 16.26 10.07 43.95
N PHE A 465 15.30 11.00 43.89
CA PHE A 465 13.89 10.64 43.86
C PHE A 465 13.54 9.96 42.54
N THR A 466 13.90 10.58 41.40
CA THR A 466 13.70 9.96 40.08
C THR A 466 14.42 8.61 39.99
N PHE A 467 15.66 8.52 40.50
CA PHE A 467 16.38 7.25 40.59
C PHE A 467 15.58 6.17 41.35
N SER A 468 15.02 6.50 42.51
CA SER A 468 14.22 5.56 43.30
C SER A 468 12.94 5.09 42.58
N VAL A 469 12.29 5.99 41.82
CA VAL A 469 11.11 5.64 41.01
C VAL A 469 11.50 4.68 39.88
N LEU A 470 12.66 4.89 39.23
CA LEU A 470 13.16 3.97 38.22
C LEU A 470 13.55 2.62 38.81
N GLU A 471 14.13 2.58 40.01
CA GLU A 471 14.41 1.31 40.71
C GLU A 471 13.13 0.51 40.99
N GLU A 472 12.04 1.19 41.37
CA GLU A 472 10.74 0.54 41.57
C GLU A 472 10.15 -0.02 40.25
N VAL A 473 10.20 0.77 39.18
CA VAL A 473 9.65 0.39 37.87
C VAL A 473 10.48 -0.71 37.21
N TRP A 474 11.78 -0.49 37.13
CA TRP A 474 12.71 -1.29 36.34
C TRP A 474 13.39 -2.40 37.13
N GLY A 475 13.38 -2.33 38.46
CA GLY A 475 14.14 -3.20 39.34
C GLY A 475 15.55 -2.65 39.60
N LYS A 476 16.19 -3.16 40.66
CA LYS A 476 17.54 -2.78 41.08
C LYS A 476 18.59 -3.08 40.02
N LEU A 477 19.53 -2.15 39.82
CA LEU A 477 20.72 -2.37 38.99
C LEU A 477 21.75 -3.29 39.67
N ARG A 478 21.74 -3.36 41.01
CA ARG A 478 22.73 -4.06 41.84
C ARG A 478 22.08 -4.77 43.02
#